data_AF-A0A944HL41-F1
#
_entry.id   AF-A0A944HL41-F1
#
_cell.length_a   1.000
_cell.length_b   1.000
_cell.length_c   1.000
_cell.angle_alpha   90.00
_cell.angle_beta   90.00
_cell.angle_gamma   90.00
#
_symmetry.space_group_name_H-M   'P 1'
#
loop_
_entity.id
_entity.type
_entity.pdbx_description
1 polymer ?
#
loop_
_entity_poly.entity_id
_entity_poly.type
_entity_poly.pdbx_seq_one_letter_code
_entity_poly.pdbx_strand_id
1 'polypeptide(L)'
;MIEQVLFTTPGERVNRPDFGCGLLDLVFAGNGPELAATVEMTAQAALQRWLGDLITVQSLTVTAEESSLSVRVNYALTATGESHSSLFRGGTTP
;
A
#
# COMPACT_ATOMS: atom_id res chain seq x y z
N MET A 1 8.37 -5.83 4.58
CA MET A 1 7.15 -6.60 4.22
C MET A 1 6.00 -5.71 3.76
N ILE A 2 5.63 -4.63 4.47
CA ILE A 2 4.55 -3.71 4.01
C ILE A 2 4.82 -3.19 2.59
N GLU A 3 6.04 -2.69 2.35
CA GLU A 3 6.49 -2.23 1.02
C GLU A 3 6.31 -3.30 -0.08
N GLN A 4 6.56 -4.57 0.24
CA GLN A 4 6.38 -5.67 -0.72
C GLN A 4 4.91 -5.86 -1.05
N VAL A 5 4.00 -5.80 -0.08
CA VAL A 5 2.56 -5.93 -0.36
C VAL A 5 2.06 -4.76 -1.21
N LEU A 6 2.53 -3.54 -0.91
CA LEU A 6 2.11 -2.33 -1.62
C LEU A 6 2.59 -2.32 -3.08
N PHE A 7 3.88 -2.57 -3.32
CA PHE A 7 4.47 -2.42 -4.65
C PHE A 7 4.57 -3.70 -5.48
N THR A 8 4.12 -4.85 -4.97
CA THR A 8 3.98 -6.06 -5.80
C THR A 8 2.69 -5.98 -6.62
N THR A 9 2.79 -6.30 -7.91
CA THR A 9 1.63 -6.41 -8.78
C THR A 9 0.99 -7.80 -8.64
N PRO A 10 -0.35 -7.90 -8.44
CA PRO A 10 -1.05 -9.18 -8.47
C PRO A 10 -0.73 -9.96 -9.76
N GLY A 11 -0.43 -11.24 -9.62
CA GLY A 11 -0.02 -12.12 -10.72
C GLY A 11 1.50 -12.29 -10.87
N GLU A 12 2.33 -11.47 -10.22
CA GLU A 12 3.80 -11.60 -10.28
C GLU A 12 4.30 -12.86 -9.57
N ARG A 13 3.59 -13.33 -8.54
CA ARG A 13 3.91 -14.56 -7.82
C ARG A 13 3.03 -15.71 -8.30
N VAL A 14 3.60 -16.64 -9.06
CA VAL A 14 2.91 -17.83 -9.63
C VAL A 14 2.14 -18.64 -8.57
N ASN A 15 2.67 -18.77 -7.35
CA ASN A 15 2.00 -19.53 -6.28
C ASN A 15 1.01 -18.70 -5.45
N ARG A 16 0.95 -17.38 -5.64
CA ARG A 16 0.10 -16.42 -4.90
C ARG A 16 -0.36 -15.30 -5.85
N PRO A 17 -1.24 -15.59 -6.82
CA PRO A 17 -1.63 -14.62 -7.84
C PRO A 17 -2.33 -13.39 -7.25
N ASP A 18 -3.03 -13.52 -6.12
CA ASP A 18 -3.70 -12.38 -5.45
C ASP A 18 -2.76 -11.56 -4.55
N PHE A 19 -1.46 -11.89 -4.47
CA PHE A 19 -0.53 -11.19 -3.59
C PHE A 19 -0.03 -9.91 -4.26
N GLY A 20 -0.28 -8.78 -3.59
CA GLY A 20 0.08 -7.47 -4.08
C GLY A 20 -1.10 -6.51 -4.06
N CYS A 21 -0.82 -5.23 -4.30
CA CYS A 21 -1.83 -4.19 -4.49
C CYS A 21 -1.74 -3.57 -5.89
N GLY A 22 -0.62 -3.74 -6.59
CA GLY A 22 -0.42 -3.14 -7.91
C GLY A 22 -0.44 -1.61 -7.88
N LEU A 23 -0.01 -1.01 -6.77
CA LEU A 23 -0.05 0.45 -6.57
C LEU A 23 0.69 1.22 -7.68
N LEU A 24 1.74 0.63 -8.24
CA LEU A 24 2.53 1.23 -9.33
C LEU A 24 1.72 1.40 -10.63
N ASP A 25 0.83 0.46 -10.97
CA ASP A 25 -0.04 0.58 -12.14
C ASP A 25 -1.05 1.73 -11.98
N LEU A 26 -1.41 2.04 -10.73
CA LEU A 26 -2.37 3.09 -10.40
C LEU A 26 -1.75 4.49 -10.37
N VAL A 27 -0.42 4.63 -10.19
CA VAL A 27 0.31 5.92 -10.31
C VAL A 27 0.16 6.52 -11.71
N PHE A 28 0.01 5.69 -12.73
CA PHE A 28 -0.07 6.13 -14.13
C PHE A 28 -1.50 6.21 -14.67
N ALA A 29 -2.50 5.77 -13.91
CA ALA A 29 -3.89 5.74 -14.35
C ALA A 29 -4.61 7.11 -14.27
N GLY A 30 -3.94 8.14 -13.75
CA GLY A 30 -4.45 9.51 -13.65
C GLY A 30 -4.76 9.92 -12.21
N ASN A 31 -4.01 10.91 -11.69
CA ASN A 31 -3.94 11.27 -10.27
C ASN A 31 -5.16 12.04 -9.73
N GLY A 32 -6.38 11.59 -10.01
CA GLY A 32 -7.59 12.15 -9.43
C GLY A 32 -7.77 11.74 -7.96
N PRO A 33 -8.40 12.57 -7.11
CA PRO A 33 -8.66 12.24 -5.71
C PRO A 33 -9.56 10.99 -5.53
N GLU A 34 -10.44 10.70 -6.49
CA GLU A 34 -11.26 9.49 -6.50
C GLU A 34 -10.42 8.20 -6.68
N LEU A 35 -9.35 8.28 -7.49
CA LEU A 35 -8.42 7.18 -7.66
C LEU A 35 -7.62 6.96 -6.37
N ALA A 36 -7.15 8.04 -5.74
CA ALA A 36 -6.43 7.96 -4.46
C ALA A 36 -7.27 7.23 -3.40
N ALA A 37 -8.55 7.56 -3.23
CA ALA A 37 -9.43 6.86 -2.29
C ALA A 37 -9.60 5.37 -2.62
N THR A 38 -9.73 5.03 -3.91
CA THR A 38 -9.84 3.63 -4.35
C THR A 38 -8.55 2.86 -4.06
N VAL A 39 -7.40 3.48 -4.30
CA VAL A 39 -6.08 2.94 -4.00
C VAL A 39 -5.92 2.73 -2.49
N GLU A 40 -6.34 3.70 -1.68
CA GLU A 40 -6.31 3.59 -0.21
C GLU A 40 -7.10 2.37 0.28
N MET A 41 -8.35 2.21 -0.19
CA MET A 41 -9.19 1.07 0.18
C MET A 41 -8.56 -0.27 -0.26
N THR A 42 -8.02 -0.31 -1.47
CA THR A 42 -7.39 -1.53 -2.01
C THR A 42 -6.12 -1.89 -1.23
N ALA A 43 -5.28 -0.90 -0.94
CA ALA A 43 -4.07 -1.06 -0.14
C ALA A 43 -4.39 -1.50 1.29
N GLN A 44 -5.39 -0.89 1.92
CA GLN A 44 -5.86 -1.27 3.25
C GLN A 44 -6.35 -2.72 3.26
N ALA A 45 -7.18 -3.12 2.30
CA ALA A 45 -7.68 -4.49 2.18
C ALA A 45 -6.54 -5.50 1.97
N ALA A 46 -5.55 -5.17 1.13
CA ALA A 46 -4.39 -6.02 0.88
C ALA A 46 -3.52 -6.18 2.15
N LEU A 47 -3.24 -5.09 2.86
CA LEU A 47 -2.49 -5.13 4.11
C LEU A 47 -3.23 -5.93 5.17
N GLN A 48 -4.54 -5.77 5.29
CA GLN A 48 -5.32 -6.53 6.27
C GLN A 48 -5.42 -8.02 5.91
N ARG A 49 -5.53 -8.35 4.63
CA ARG A 49 -5.54 -9.74 4.14
C ARG A 49 -4.21 -10.46 4.36
N TRP A 50 -3.09 -9.77 4.15
CA TRP A 50 -1.77 -10.39 4.14
C TRP A 50 -0.97 -10.19 5.43
N LEU A 51 -1.20 -9.09 6.14
CA LEU A 51 -0.47 -8.70 7.35
C LEU A 51 -1.39 -8.49 8.56
N GLY A 52 -2.71 -8.77 8.47
CA GLY A 52 -3.65 -8.56 9.58
C GLY A 52 -3.32 -9.35 10.86
N ASP A 53 -2.64 -10.48 10.73
CA ASP A 53 -2.16 -11.27 11.89
C ASP A 53 -0.95 -10.63 12.59
N LEU A 54 -0.22 -9.75 11.88
CA LEU A 54 1.03 -9.13 12.34
C LEU A 54 0.84 -7.67 12.74
N ILE A 55 0.00 -6.93 12.00
CA ILE A 55 -0.23 -5.50 12.18
C ILE A 55 -1.72 -5.16 12.11
N THR A 56 -2.13 -4.19 12.92
CA THR A 56 -3.42 -3.51 12.83
C THR A 56 -3.22 -2.17 12.14
N VAL A 57 -3.73 -2.02 10.92
CA VAL A 57 -3.67 -0.74 10.19
C VAL A 57 -4.60 0.26 10.87
N GLN A 58 -4.06 1.37 11.36
CA GLN A 58 -4.80 2.44 12.03
C GLN A 58 -5.24 3.51 11.03
N SER A 59 -4.35 3.91 10.13
CA SER A 59 -4.66 4.83 9.05
C SER A 59 -3.75 4.59 7.86
N LEU A 60 -4.30 4.71 6.66
CA LEU A 60 -3.55 4.65 5.42
C LEU A 60 -3.95 5.86 4.59
N THR A 61 -2.94 6.59 4.09
CA THR A 61 -3.14 7.77 3.26
C THR A 61 -2.27 7.66 2.04
N VAL A 62 -2.88 7.85 0.87
CA VAL A 62 -2.20 7.82 -0.43
C VAL A 62 -2.28 9.21 -1.03
N THR A 63 -1.11 9.75 -1.37
CA THR A 63 -0.98 11.05 -2.02
C THR A 63 -0.26 10.84 -3.34
N ALA A 64 -0.93 11.15 -4.44
CA ALA A 64 -0.33 11.15 -5.77
C ALA A 64 0.09 12.58 -6.12
N GLU A 65 1.36 12.76 -6.49
CA GLU A 65 1.97 14.05 -6.82
C GLU A 65 2.73 13.90 -8.15
N GLU A 66 2.18 14.50 -9.20
CA GLU A 66 2.68 14.45 -10.59
C GLU A 66 2.96 13.04 -11.14
N SER A 67 4.15 12.50 -10.92
CA SER A 67 4.61 11.16 -11.36
C SER A 67 5.11 10.31 -10.19
N SER A 68 4.76 10.71 -8.97
CA SER A 68 5.17 10.05 -7.74
C SER A 68 3.96 9.76 -6.88
N LEU A 69 4.04 8.69 -6.10
CA LEU A 69 2.99 8.30 -5.18
C LEU A 69 3.61 8.04 -3.81
N SER A 70 3.05 8.69 -2.80
CA SER A 70 3.45 8.59 -1.42
C SER A 70 2.35 7.88 -0.63
N VAL A 71 2.67 6.74 -0.03
CA VAL A 71 1.78 6.01 0.87
C VAL A 71 2.27 6.14 2.30
N ARG A 72 1.47 6.77 3.16
CA ARG A 72 1.71 6.80 4.60
C ARG A 72 0.83 5.75 5.27
N VAL A 73 1.46 4.84 5.99
CA VAL A 73 0.78 3.79 6.75
C VAL A 73 1.11 3.95 8.22
N ASN A 74 0.08 4.16 9.04
CA ASN A 74 0.16 4.05 10.49
C ASN A 74 -0.42 2.70 10.89
N TYR A 75 0.33 1.93 11.64
CA TYR A 75 -0.07 0.60 12.07
C TYR A 75 0.44 0.29 13.47
N ALA A 76 -0.29 -0.52 14.21
CA ALA A 76 0.17 -1.09 15.46
C ALA A 76 0.63 -2.53 15.26
N LEU A 77 1.73 -2.95 15.88
CA LEU A 77 2.11 -4.36 15.92
C LEU A 77 1.12 -5.13 16.79
N THR A 78 0.52 -6.21 16.27
CA THR A 78 -0.47 -7.00 17.02
C THR A 78 0.16 -7.67 18.25
N ALA A 79 1.46 -8.00 18.18
CA ALA A 79 2.18 -8.66 19.26
C ALA A 79 2.49 -7.74 20.47
N THR A 80 2.77 -6.45 20.24
CA THR A 80 3.23 -5.52 21.29
C THR A 80 2.26 -4.36 21.53
N GLY A 81 1.36 -4.08 20.59
CA GLY A 81 0.52 -2.89 20.56
C GLY A 81 1.26 -1.60 20.18
N GLU A 82 2.57 -1.68 19.86
CA GLU A 82 3.37 -0.51 19.54
C GLU A 82 2.95 0.08 18.19
N SER A 83 2.69 1.39 18.18
CA SER A 83 2.28 2.11 16.97
C SER A 83 3.49 2.63 16.21
N HIS A 84 3.53 2.33 14.92
CA HIS A 84 4.56 2.77 13.98
C HIS A 84 3.93 3.54 12.83
N SER A 85 4.68 4.52 12.33
CA SER A 85 4.37 5.25 11.11
C SER A 85 5.44 4.96 10.08
N SER A 86 5.05 4.55 8.88
CA SER A 86 5.96 4.31 7.76
C SER A 86 5.48 5.07 6.54
N LEU A 87 6.43 5.71 5.84
CA LEU A 87 6.19 6.43 4.60
C LEU A 87 6.90 5.69 3.47
N PHE A 88 6.14 5.23 2.48
CA PHE A 88 6.63 4.57 1.29
C PHE A 88 6.43 5.49 0.09
N ARG A 89 7.41 5.60 -0.81
CA ARG A 89 7.28 6.37 -2.06
C ARG A 89 7.55 5.46 -3.24
N GLY A 90 6.61 5.43 -4.18
CA GLY A 90 6.75 4.77 -5.48
C GLY A 90 6.78 5.84 -6.57
N GLY A 91 7.86 5.88 -7.33
CA GLY A 91 8.07 6.85 -8.41
C GLY A 91 9.49 6.71 -8.96
N THR A 92 9.71 7.15 -10.19
CA THR A 92 11.05 7.16 -10.76
C THR A 92 11.84 8.30 -10.13
N THR A 93 12.84 7.98 -9.30
CA THR A 93 13.88 8.97 -8.97
C THR A 93 14.58 9.36 -10.28
N PRO A 94 14.78 10.65 -10.59
CA PRO A 94 15.60 11.05 -11.73
C PRO A 94 17.08 10.69 -11.53
#